data_AF-A0A498G170-F1
#
_entry.id   AF-A0A498G170-F1
#
_cell.length_a   1.000
_cell.length_b   1.000
_cell.length_c   1.000
_cell.angle_alpha   90.00
_cell.angle_beta   90.00
_cell.angle_gamma   90.00
#
_symmetry.space_group_name_H-M   'P 1'
#
loop_
_entity.id
_entity.type
_entity.pdbx_description
1 polymer ?
#
loop_
_entity_poly.entity_id
_entity_poly.type
_entity_poly.pdbx_seq_one_letter_code
_entity_poly.pdbx_strand_id
1 'polypeptide(L)'
;MAGFSDEKRTYIRNELLKTGRKLFARYGLKRTTISDLTDPAGIADGTFYHFFDSKERLYLEILTREQEAFADSVDGLLADASGPQEGITAYLRLTIEEIETNPLIQQLVVEDDWERLVQEFSGDELAEQ
;
A
#
# COMPACT_ATOMS: atom_id res chain seq x y z
N MET A 1 2.94 32.00 1.38
CA MET A 1 2.02 31.06 2.03
C MET A 1 2.85 30.25 3.00
N ALA A 2 2.56 30.32 4.30
CA ALA A 2 3.35 29.64 5.32
C ALA A 2 3.21 28.12 5.13
N GLY A 3 4.32 27.44 4.80
CA GLY A 3 4.37 25.99 4.72
C GLY A 3 4.08 25.36 6.08
N PHE A 4 3.58 24.13 6.08
CA PHE A 4 3.45 23.31 7.28
C PHE A 4 4.81 23.18 7.98
N SER A 5 4.82 23.13 9.32
CA SER A 5 6.02 22.67 10.04
C SER A 5 6.34 21.22 9.68
N ASP A 6 7.60 20.81 9.80
CA ASP A 6 8.02 19.44 9.45
C ASP A 6 7.26 18.38 10.26
N GLU A 7 6.96 18.65 11.53
CA GLU A 7 6.10 17.80 12.37
C GLU A 7 4.68 17.69 11.80
N LYS A 8 4.08 18.82 11.41
CA LYS A 8 2.71 18.82 10.86
C LYS A 8 2.67 18.13 9.50
N ARG A 9 3.70 18.29 8.66
CA ARG A 9 3.84 17.60 7.38
C ARG A 9 3.93 16.09 7.59
N THR A 10 4.76 15.64 8.52
CA THR A 10 4.90 14.21 8.87
C THR A 10 3.57 13.64 9.38
N TYR A 11 2.90 14.36 10.28
CA TYR A 11 1.59 13.96 10.79
C TYR A 11 0.54 13.79 9.67
N ILE A 12 0.41 14.79 8.79
CA ILE A 12 -0.55 14.73 7.68
C ILE A 12 -0.22 13.57 6.75
N ARG A 13 1.05 13.37 6.38
CA ARG A 13 1.46 12.26 5.52
C ARG A 13 1.05 10.91 6.14
N ASN A 14 1.31 10.72 7.42
CA ASN A 14 0.98 9.48 8.12
C ASN A 14 -0.53 9.26 8.23
N GLU A 15 -1.33 10.30 8.46
CA GLU A 15 -2.79 10.18 8.47
C GLU A 15 -3.36 9.87 7.08
N LEU A 16 -2.78 10.41 6.00
CA LEU A 16 -3.15 10.04 4.62
C LEU A 16 -2.85 8.56 4.34
N LEU A 17 -1.68 8.06 4.74
CA LEU A 17 -1.31 6.64 4.58
C LEU A 17 -2.24 5.71 5.38
N LYS A 18 -2.49 6.05 6.64
CA LYS A 18 -3.36 5.27 7.52
C LYS A 18 -4.81 5.26 7.03
N THR A 19 -5.32 6.42 6.63
CA THR A 19 -6.68 6.55 6.10
C THR A 19 -6.80 5.85 4.75
N GLY A 20 -5.83 6.06 3.86
CA GLY A 20 -5.74 5.38 2.57
C GLY A 20 -5.76 3.87 2.73
N ARG A 21 -4.90 3.30 3.58
CA ARG A 21 -4.86 1.86 3.84
C ARG A 21 -6.23 1.31 4.21
N LYS A 22 -6.93 1.99 5.12
CA LYS A 22 -8.26 1.59 5.58
C LYS A 22 -9.32 1.69 4.48
N LEU A 23 -9.33 2.78 3.72
CA LEU A 23 -10.35 3.03 2.71
C LEU A 23 -10.16 2.18 1.46
N PHE A 24 -8.92 2.03 1.00
CA PHE A 24 -8.59 1.16 -0.13
C PHE A 24 -8.93 -0.29 0.21
N ALA A 25 -8.54 -0.79 1.39
CA ALA A 25 -8.90 -2.15 1.81
C ALA A 25 -10.42 -2.39 1.86
N ARG A 26 -11.20 -1.36 2.21
CA ARG A 26 -12.65 -1.48 2.39
C ARG A 26 -13.47 -1.25 1.11
N TYR A 27 -13.06 -0.31 0.28
CA TYR A 27 -13.85 0.20 -0.85
C TYR A 27 -13.15 0.05 -2.20
N GLY A 28 -11.87 -0.30 -2.20
CA GLY A 28 -11.00 -0.33 -3.36
C GLY A 28 -10.53 1.06 -3.81
N LEU A 29 -9.49 1.07 -4.64
CA LEU A 29 -8.89 2.29 -5.21
C LEU A 29 -9.91 3.15 -5.97
N LYS A 30 -10.78 2.51 -6.77
CA LYS A 30 -11.73 3.21 -7.65
C LYS A 30 -12.78 4.03 -6.88
N ARG A 31 -13.33 3.49 -5.79
CA ARG A 31 -14.42 4.13 -5.03
C ARG A 31 -13.94 5.12 -3.98
N THR A 32 -12.66 5.13 -3.68
CA THR A 32 -12.06 6.07 -2.73
C THR A 32 -11.76 7.39 -3.43
N THR A 33 -12.28 8.51 -2.90
CA THR A 33 -12.05 9.85 -3.43
C THR A 33 -10.95 10.58 -2.65
N ILE A 34 -10.42 11.67 -3.20
CA ILE A 34 -9.44 12.50 -2.48
C ILE A 34 -10.06 13.12 -1.22
N SER A 35 -11.31 13.57 -1.29
CA SER A 35 -12.05 14.09 -0.12
C SER A 35 -12.15 13.06 1.00
N ASP A 36 -12.38 11.78 0.68
CA ASP A 36 -12.42 10.72 1.71
C ASP A 36 -11.06 10.57 2.44
N LEU A 37 -9.95 10.86 1.75
CA LEU A 37 -8.59 10.79 2.28
C LEU A 37 -8.21 12.04 3.10
N THR A 38 -8.64 13.22 2.65
CA THR A 38 -8.25 14.52 3.22
C THR A 38 -9.11 14.94 4.41
N ASP A 39 -10.38 14.56 4.44
CA ASP A 39 -11.32 14.92 5.51
C ASP A 39 -10.81 14.47 6.90
N PRO A 40 -10.34 13.23 7.10
CA PRO A 40 -9.81 12.80 8.40
C PRO A 40 -8.52 13.50 8.80
N ALA A 41 -7.71 13.93 7.83
CA ALA A 41 -6.48 14.68 8.07
C ALA A 41 -6.74 16.18 8.33
N GLY A 42 -7.97 16.65 8.11
CA GLY A 42 -8.37 18.04 8.31
C GLY A 42 -7.70 19.00 7.33
N ILE A 43 -7.47 18.55 6.09
CA ILE A 43 -6.85 19.35 5.02
C ILE A 43 -7.80 19.51 3.84
N ALA A 44 -7.61 20.54 3.03
CA ALA A 44 -8.35 20.69 1.76
C ALA A 44 -7.82 19.72 0.69
N ASP A 45 -8.67 19.35 -0.28
CA ASP A 45 -8.31 18.45 -1.39
C ASP A 45 -7.10 18.94 -2.18
N GLY A 46 -7.01 20.25 -2.45
CA GLY A 46 -5.85 20.83 -3.13
C GLY A 46 -4.53 20.62 -2.36
N THR A 47 -4.60 20.48 -1.04
CA THR A 47 -3.44 20.23 -0.18
C THR A 47 -2.90 18.80 -0.32
N PHE A 48 -3.74 17.84 -0.71
CA PHE A 48 -3.33 16.44 -0.96
C PHE A 48 -2.14 16.35 -1.90
N TYR A 49 -2.17 17.14 -2.98
CA TYR A 49 -1.15 17.16 -4.03
C TYR A 49 0.19 17.74 -3.57
N HIS A 50 0.31 18.26 -2.35
CA HIS A 50 1.61 18.57 -1.74
C HIS A 50 2.30 17.34 -1.12
N PHE A 51 1.57 16.24 -0.94
CA PHE A 51 2.03 15.01 -0.31
C PHE A 51 2.12 13.84 -1.29
N PHE A 52 1.17 13.73 -2.22
CA PHE A 52 1.09 12.65 -3.20
C PHE A 52 0.58 13.19 -4.52
N ASP A 53 1.18 12.79 -5.64
CA ASP A 53 0.79 13.27 -6.97
C ASP A 53 -0.59 12.75 -7.40
N SER A 54 -1.00 11.60 -6.87
CA SER A 54 -2.30 10.98 -7.10
C SER A 54 -2.67 10.03 -5.95
N LYS A 55 -3.94 9.61 -5.89
CA LYS A 55 -4.36 8.58 -4.92
C LYS A 55 -3.78 7.20 -5.27
N GLU A 56 -3.46 6.98 -6.54
CA GLU A 56 -2.77 5.81 -7.06
C GLU A 56 -1.33 5.76 -6.53
N ARG A 57 -0.60 6.90 -6.49
CA ARG A 57 0.72 6.98 -5.84
C ARG A 57 0.65 6.70 -4.34
N LEU A 58 -0.37 7.22 -3.66
CA LEU A 58 -0.61 6.89 -2.25
C LEU A 58 -0.88 5.38 -2.06
N TYR A 59 -1.72 4.80 -2.93
CA TYR A 59 -2.04 3.37 -2.89
C TYR A 59 -0.82 2.50 -3.13
N LEU A 60 0.03 2.84 -4.11
CA LEU A 60 1.31 2.18 -4.34
C LEU A 60 2.21 2.22 -3.10
N GLU A 61 2.40 3.38 -2.48
CA GLU A 61 3.24 3.46 -1.27
C GLU A 61 2.69 2.61 -0.13
N ILE A 62 1.37 2.49 0.00
CA ILE A 62 0.75 1.57 0.96
C ILE A 62 1.09 0.13 0.59
N LEU A 63 0.90 -0.27 -0.67
CA LEU A 63 1.21 -1.63 -1.13
C LEU A 63 2.69 -1.99 -0.95
N THR A 64 3.61 -1.06 -1.21
CA THR A 64 5.05 -1.24 -0.95
C THR A 64 5.30 -1.54 0.52
N ARG A 65 4.64 -0.85 1.45
CA ARG A 65 4.79 -1.13 2.89
C ARG A 65 4.23 -2.49 3.30
N GLU A 66 3.11 -2.91 2.69
CA GLU A 66 2.59 -4.27 2.91
C GLU A 66 3.57 -5.33 2.36
N GLN A 67 4.17 -5.07 1.19
CA GLN A 67 5.19 -5.94 0.60
C GLN A 67 6.44 -6.03 1.47
N GLU A 68 6.95 -4.91 2.00
CA GLU A 68 8.10 -4.89 2.93
C GLU A 68 7.81 -5.72 4.18
N ALA A 69 6.64 -5.54 4.81
CA ALA A 69 6.24 -6.30 5.99
C ALA A 69 6.09 -7.81 5.69
N PHE A 70 5.60 -8.15 4.50
CA PHE A 70 5.53 -9.53 4.04
C PHE A 70 6.92 -10.12 3.78
N ALA A 71 7.83 -9.37 3.16
CA ALA A 71 9.20 -9.80 2.92
C ALA A 71 9.94 -10.08 4.24
N ASP A 72 9.81 -9.20 5.24
CA ASP A 72 10.37 -9.43 6.58
C ASP A 72 9.85 -10.72 7.22
N SER A 73 8.56 -11.01 7.02
CA SER A 73 7.92 -12.24 7.51
C SER A 73 8.45 -13.49 6.80
N VAL A 74 8.66 -13.39 5.48
CA VAL A 74 9.25 -14.47 4.67
C VAL A 74 10.70 -14.72 5.08
N ASP A 75 11.51 -13.67 5.28
CA ASP A 75 12.92 -13.79 5.66
C ASP A 75 13.07 -14.50 7.01
N GLY A 76 12.26 -14.12 8.01
CA GLY A 76 12.24 -14.80 9.31
C GLY A 76 11.86 -16.28 9.18
N LEU A 77 10.82 -16.58 8.40
CA LEU A 77 10.34 -17.94 8.16
C LEU A 77 11.36 -18.82 7.43
N LEU A 78 12.08 -18.27 6.45
CA LEU A 78 13.11 -19.01 5.70
C LEU A 78 14.38 -19.24 6.52
N ALA A 79 14.73 -18.31 7.42
CA ALA A 79 15.86 -18.46 8.33
C ALA A 79 15.70 -19.65 9.29
N ASP A 80 14.46 -19.97 9.66
CA ASP A 80 14.12 -21.07 10.58
C ASP A 80 13.90 -22.43 9.88
N ALA A 81 13.88 -22.46 8.55
CA ALA A 81 13.59 -23.69 7.80
C ALA A 81 14.77 -24.69 7.80
N SER A 82 14.48 -25.97 8.05
CA SER A 82 15.50 -27.04 8.07
C SER A 82 15.99 -27.46 6.69
N GLY A 83 15.34 -26.98 5.62
CA GLY A 83 15.72 -27.25 4.24
C GLY A 83 14.72 -26.72 3.21
N PRO A 84 15.03 -26.84 1.91
CA PRO A 84 14.26 -26.19 0.84
C PRO A 84 12.79 -26.60 0.77
N GLN A 85 12.48 -27.88 1.01
CA GLN A 85 11.09 -28.36 0.97
C GLN A 85 10.23 -27.75 2.08
N GLU A 86 10.79 -27.61 3.28
CA GLU A 86 10.10 -26.95 4.40
C GLU A 86 9.92 -25.46 4.12
N GLY A 87 10.99 -24.78 3.67
CA GLY A 87 10.95 -23.36 3.32
C GLY A 87 9.91 -23.04 2.24
N ILE A 88 9.85 -23.82 1.15
CA ILE A 88 8.84 -23.64 0.10
C ILE A 88 7.43 -23.87 0.65
N THR A 89 7.22 -24.91 1.45
CA THR A 89 5.91 -25.21 2.03
C THR A 89 5.44 -24.08 2.95
N ALA A 90 6.34 -23.57 3.78
CA ALA A 90 6.06 -22.51 4.73
C ALA A 90 5.81 -21.17 4.00
N TYR A 91 6.59 -20.85 2.96
CA TYR A 91 6.38 -19.67 2.11
C TYR A 91 5.02 -19.69 1.41
N LEU A 92 4.64 -20.83 0.80
CA LEU A 92 3.34 -20.95 0.12
C LEU A 92 2.18 -20.79 1.09
N ARG A 93 2.29 -21.33 2.32
CA ARG A 93 1.27 -21.15 3.35
C ARG A 93 1.14 -19.70 3.78
N LEU A 94 2.27 -19.04 4.06
CA LEU A 94 2.29 -17.62 4.43
C LEU A 94 1.70 -16.75 3.32
N THR A 95 2.02 -17.05 2.06
CA THR A 95 1.48 -16.31 0.90
C THR A 95 -0.04 -16.46 0.79
N ILE A 96 -0.57 -17.68 0.98
CA ILE A 96 -2.01 -17.92 0.95
C ILE A 96 -2.70 -17.19 2.11
N GLU A 97 -2.14 -17.27 3.32
CA GLU A 97 -2.67 -16.57 4.49
C GLU A 97 -2.67 -15.05 4.29
N GLU A 98 -1.62 -14.48 3.69
CA GLU A 98 -1.56 -13.06 3.37
C GLU A 98 -2.68 -12.65 2.40
N ILE A 99 -2.91 -13.43 1.34
CA ILE A 99 -4.00 -13.16 0.38
C ILE A 99 -5.38 -13.28 1.05
N GLU A 100 -5.56 -14.22 1.98
CA GLU A 100 -6.83 -14.43 2.69
C GLU A 100 -7.11 -13.37 3.76
N THR A 101 -6.06 -12.82 4.38
CA THR A 101 -6.19 -11.95 5.56
C THR A 101 -5.93 -10.47 5.28
N ASN A 102 -5.29 -10.15 4.15
CA ASN A 102 -5.01 -8.78 3.73
C ASN A 102 -5.84 -8.38 2.50
N PRO A 103 -6.94 -7.62 2.67
CA PRO A 103 -7.81 -7.22 1.56
C PRO A 103 -7.10 -6.40 0.49
N LEU A 104 -6.01 -5.69 0.83
CA LEU A 104 -5.24 -4.93 -0.16
C LEU A 104 -4.51 -5.86 -1.12
N ILE A 105 -3.91 -6.92 -0.59
CA ILE A 105 -3.22 -7.94 -1.39
C ILE A 105 -4.24 -8.77 -2.17
N GLN A 106 -5.37 -9.12 -1.55
CA GLN A 106 -6.48 -9.79 -2.24
C GLN A 106 -6.94 -8.98 -3.46
N GLN A 107 -7.20 -7.67 -3.28
CA GLN A 107 -7.64 -6.78 -4.36
C GLN A 107 -6.59 -6.65 -5.47
N LEU A 108 -5.32 -6.53 -5.09
CA LEU A 108 -4.20 -6.42 -6.04
C LEU A 108 -4.07 -7.68 -6.91
N VAL A 109 -4.14 -8.86 -6.31
CA VAL A 109 -3.87 -10.15 -6.96
C VAL A 109 -5.11 -10.71 -7.69
N VAL A 110 -6.31 -10.42 -7.19
CA VAL A 110 -7.56 -11.07 -7.65
C VAL A 110 -8.54 -10.11 -8.31
N GLU A 111 -8.57 -8.82 -7.97
CA GLU A 111 -9.64 -7.87 -8.35
C GLU A 111 -9.16 -6.69 -9.21
N ASP A 112 -8.31 -6.97 -10.22
CA ASP A 112 -7.89 -6.09 -11.34
C ASP A 112 -7.12 -4.80 -10.99
N ASP A 113 -6.82 -4.53 -9.72
CA ASP A 113 -6.10 -3.30 -9.35
C ASP A 113 -4.67 -3.27 -9.95
N TRP A 114 -4.07 -4.42 -10.24
CA TRP A 114 -2.81 -4.52 -10.97
C TRP A 114 -2.87 -3.89 -12.37
N GLU A 115 -3.90 -4.20 -13.17
CA GLU A 115 -4.02 -3.66 -14.53
C GLU A 115 -4.13 -2.14 -14.52
N ARG A 116 -4.80 -1.58 -13.52
CA ARG A 116 -4.96 -0.13 -13.36
C ARG A 116 -3.65 0.56 -13.01
N LEU A 117 -2.89 -0.03 -12.09
CA LEU A 117 -1.58 0.48 -11.72
C LEU A 117 -0.64 0.47 -12.94
N VAL A 118 -0.64 -0.59 -13.73
CA VAL A 118 0.17 -0.68 -14.97
C VAL A 118 -0.26 0.34 -16.03
N GLN A 119 -1.55 0.68 -16.11
CA GLN A 119 -2.03 1.73 -17.03
C GLN A 119 -1.59 3.13 -16.60
N GLU A 120 -1.59 3.41 -15.30
CA GLU A 120 -1.24 4.72 -14.73
C GLU A 120 0.29 4.93 -14.71
N PHE A 121 1.04 3.88 -14.37
CA PHE A 121 2.49 3.88 -14.28
C PHE A 121 3.04 2.96 -15.38
N SER A 122 3.29 3.52 -16.57
CA SER A 122 3.87 2.78 -17.71
C SER A 122 5.02 1.88 -17.25
N GLY A 123 5.06 0.63 -17.75
CA GLY A 123 5.71 -0.54 -17.13
C GLY A 123 7.17 -0.49 -16.67
N ASP A 124 7.91 0.60 -16.92
CA ASP A 124 9.26 0.81 -16.40
C ASP A 124 9.26 1.35 -14.95
N GLU A 125 8.20 2.05 -14.51
CA GLU A 125 8.16 2.64 -13.14
C GLU A 125 7.81 1.64 -12.03
N LEU A 126 7.21 0.48 -12.36
CA LEU A 126 6.80 -0.55 -11.40
C LEU A 126 7.86 -1.63 -11.17
N ALA A 127 8.88 -1.70 -12.02
CA ALA A 127 9.92 -2.73 -11.99
C ALA A 127 11.23 -2.31 -11.28
N GLU A 128 11.37 -1.01 -10.95
CA GLU A 128 12.62 -0.44 -10.41
C GLU A 128 12.62 -0.15 -8.89
N GLN A 129 11.67 -0.68 -8.11
CA GLN A 129 11.68 -0.53 -6.64
C GLN A 129 11.78 -1.87 -5.92
#